data_AF-A0A816RJC5-F1
#
_entry.id   AF-A0A816RJC5-F1
#
_cell.length_a   1.000
_cell.length_b   1.000
_cell.length_c   1.000
_cell.angle_alpha   90.00
_cell.angle_beta   90.00
_cell.angle_gamma   90.00
#
_symmetry.space_group_name_H-M   'P 1'
#
loop_
_entity.id
_entity.type
_entity.pdbx_description
1 polymer ?
#
loop_
_entity_poly.entity_id
_entity_poly.type
_entity_poly.pdbx_seq_one_letter_code
_entity_poly.pdbx_strand_id
1 'polypeptide(L)'
;MDVQFEDEMEKVDSPCLEESIIEKEVAKDKLNAVFQILNIEKIRDDRRFKKIREQIDYVYRHLKHLCDILEENDSNEVHDMNPDSIRIKESNELLYGVKELFQQSTYEEQVRLMTIAPNSWGRIAIAQWFGASDHQARLSILLRRDRGVLAFPEYTRGNKFLDEDTVQSVVQFYLQDGVSRVSSNSKDVLKIKNELVPVRFMEMSIGEVLRKFYDDHPAIRVAHSYFNREQRNFINELRIKSSPLSYAVVQIDFAENYTFLRQREVQAAHWNNQQATLFTIHIKIGSEHKNMLIISDYMRHDTAFVFCAQRLIIDYLRKHYPDVKKVNYLSDGAPAHFKNHFNMINLQYHQHDFNISTSWTFSASGHGKGPCDGIGGVVKSSANHHILLSNTVISCAEDFFNFTKKFNEDAAKSSQMNEPPINVYYLKRNDIETVTEDLLTERWYKKKVI
;
A
#
# COMPACT_ATOMS: atom_id res chain seq x y z
N MET A 1 49.52 -37.00 64.32
CA MET A 1 50.26 -35.99 63.53
C MET A 1 50.80 -36.78 62.36
N ASP A 2 49.85 -37.11 61.50
CA ASP A 2 49.94 -38.06 60.39
C ASP A 2 50.56 -37.32 59.19
N VAL A 3 51.30 -37.91 58.25
CA VAL A 3 51.15 -39.20 57.58
C VAL A 3 52.53 -39.61 57.00
N GLN A 4 52.88 -40.90 57.09
CA GLN A 4 53.92 -41.55 56.27
C GLN A 4 53.35 -41.90 54.89
N PHE A 5 54.15 -41.75 53.83
CA PHE A 5 53.93 -42.50 52.59
C PHE A 5 55.24 -43.18 52.19
N GLU A 6 55.22 -44.51 52.30
CA GLU A 6 56.14 -45.45 51.67
C GLU A 6 55.77 -45.59 50.19
N ASP A 7 56.80 -45.65 49.34
CA ASP A 7 56.72 -46.04 47.94
C ASP A 7 56.50 -47.56 47.83
N GLU A 8 55.35 -47.98 47.30
CA GLU A 8 55.22 -49.27 46.61
C GLU A 8 54.61 -49.05 45.21
N MET A 9 55.37 -49.47 44.20
CA MET A 9 54.95 -49.55 42.81
C MET A 9 53.86 -50.61 42.63
N GLU A 10 52.68 -50.20 42.17
CA GLU A 10 51.70 -51.10 41.57
C GLU A 10 51.43 -50.66 40.13
N LYS A 11 51.75 -51.53 39.16
CA LYS A 11 51.27 -51.40 37.78
C LYS A 11 49.78 -51.72 37.78
N VAL A 12 48.95 -50.79 37.30
CA VAL A 12 47.55 -51.06 36.92
C VAL A 12 47.35 -50.57 35.49
N ASP A 13 46.93 -51.49 34.63
CA ASP A 13 46.70 -51.33 33.20
C ASP A 13 45.61 -50.29 32.87
N SER A 14 45.81 -49.56 31.77
CA SER A 14 44.94 -48.47 31.29
C SER A 14 43.72 -49.03 30.53
N PRO A 15 42.46 -48.76 30.95
CA PRO A 15 41.25 -49.33 30.31
C PRO A 15 40.84 -48.64 28.99
N CYS A 16 41.45 -47.50 28.64
CA CYS A 16 40.88 -46.58 27.64
C CYS A 16 41.13 -46.99 26.17
N LEU A 17 42.09 -47.89 25.91
CA LEU A 17 42.38 -48.37 24.54
C LEU A 17 41.45 -49.52 24.11
N GLU A 18 40.94 -50.32 25.05
CA GLU A 18 40.04 -51.43 24.75
C GLU A 18 38.63 -50.95 24.38
N GLU A 19 38.11 -49.90 25.00
CA GLU A 19 36.77 -49.36 24.70
C GLU A 19 36.62 -48.87 23.25
N SER A 20 37.65 -48.26 22.66
CA SER A 20 37.60 -47.77 21.27
C SER A 20 37.68 -48.89 20.21
N ILE A 21 38.32 -50.01 20.54
CA ILE A 21 38.40 -51.20 19.69
C ILE A 21 37.06 -51.96 19.75
N ILE A 22 36.47 -52.04 20.95
CA ILE A 22 35.13 -52.62 21.19
C ILE A 22 34.06 -51.86 20.40
N GLU A 23 34.08 -50.53 20.34
CA GLU A 23 33.10 -49.75 19.55
C GLU A 23 33.23 -49.99 18.03
N LYS A 24 34.45 -50.19 17.51
CA LYS A 24 34.70 -50.52 16.09
C LYS A 24 34.25 -51.93 15.73
N GLU A 25 34.42 -52.91 16.62
CA GLU A 25 33.89 -54.27 16.44
C GLU A 25 32.35 -54.28 16.50
N VAL A 26 31.75 -53.54 17.43
CA VAL A 26 30.29 -53.40 17.56
C VAL A 26 29.66 -52.76 16.31
N ALA A 27 30.32 -51.79 15.68
CA ALA A 27 29.85 -51.19 14.43
C ALA A 27 29.90 -52.18 13.25
N LYS A 28 30.94 -53.03 13.20
CA LYS A 28 31.12 -54.06 12.17
C LYS A 28 30.11 -55.20 12.32
N ASP A 29 29.81 -55.60 13.55
CA ASP A 29 28.81 -56.61 13.86
C ASP A 29 27.38 -56.12 13.62
N LYS A 30 27.07 -54.85 13.94
CA LYS A 30 25.79 -54.23 13.60
C LYS A 30 25.59 -54.13 12.08
N LEU A 31 26.65 -53.88 11.33
CA LEU A 31 26.60 -53.85 9.86
C LEU A 31 26.39 -55.26 9.27
N ASN A 32 27.08 -56.28 9.81
CA ASN A 32 26.90 -57.67 9.42
C ASN A 32 25.50 -58.21 9.77
N ALA A 33 24.92 -57.78 10.89
CA ALA A 33 23.55 -58.07 11.27
C ALA A 33 22.53 -57.45 10.30
N VAL A 34 22.77 -56.23 9.81
CA VAL A 34 21.95 -55.60 8.77
C VAL A 34 22.02 -56.39 7.45
N PHE A 35 23.19 -56.92 7.09
CA PHE A 35 23.34 -57.77 5.90
C PHE A 35 22.65 -59.14 6.03
N GLN A 36 22.61 -59.72 7.23
CA GLN A 36 21.86 -60.95 7.51
C GLN A 36 20.34 -60.73 7.49
N ILE A 37 19.84 -59.63 8.08
CA ILE A 37 18.41 -59.29 8.11
C ILE A 37 17.86 -59.07 6.69
N LEU A 38 18.69 -58.57 5.78
CA LEU A 38 18.32 -58.36 4.38
C LEU A 38 18.42 -59.63 3.53
N ASN A 39 18.79 -60.77 4.12
CA ASN A 39 18.95 -62.09 3.48
C ASN A 39 19.83 -62.05 2.21
N ILE A 40 20.92 -61.28 2.25
CA ILE A 40 21.85 -61.13 1.13
C ILE A 40 23.07 -62.03 1.39
N GLU A 41 22.91 -63.34 1.23
CA GLU A 41 24.06 -64.24 1.17
C GLU A 41 24.80 -64.05 -0.16
N LYS A 42 25.95 -63.36 -0.10
CA LYS A 42 26.95 -63.25 -1.17
C LYS A 42 26.37 -62.90 -2.55
N ILE A 43 26.31 -61.60 -2.86
CA ILE A 43 26.03 -61.11 -4.22
C ILE A 43 27.16 -61.57 -5.16
N ARG A 44 26.97 -62.75 -5.77
CA ARG A 44 27.55 -63.11 -7.06
C ARG A 44 27.22 -62.01 -8.05
N ASP A 45 28.20 -61.60 -8.84
CA ASP A 45 28.17 -60.48 -9.78
C ASP A 45 26.95 -60.48 -10.70
N ASP A 46 25.88 -59.83 -10.22
CA ASP A 46 24.65 -59.66 -10.98
C ASP A 46 24.55 -58.21 -11.46
N ARG A 47 24.47 -58.04 -12.79
CA ARG A 47 24.51 -56.73 -13.48
C ARG A 47 23.42 -55.76 -13.01
N ARG A 48 22.36 -56.25 -12.37
CA ARG A 48 21.22 -55.44 -11.88
C ARG A 48 21.57 -54.53 -10.72
N PHE A 49 22.55 -54.90 -9.88
CA PHE A 49 22.94 -54.11 -8.70
C PHE A 49 24.15 -53.20 -8.94
N LYS A 50 24.64 -53.12 -10.18
CA LYS A 50 25.81 -52.32 -10.56
C LYS A 50 25.66 -50.85 -10.18
N LYS A 51 24.49 -50.25 -10.45
CA LYS A 51 24.19 -48.85 -10.10
C LYS A 51 24.20 -48.60 -8.59
N ILE A 52 23.72 -49.56 -7.80
CA ILE A 52 23.66 -49.44 -6.34
C ILE A 52 25.06 -49.61 -5.74
N ARG A 53 25.87 -50.55 -6.28
CA ARG A 53 27.29 -50.66 -5.92
C ARG A 53 28.07 -49.40 -6.27
N GLU A 54 27.86 -48.81 -7.46
CA GLU A 54 28.52 -47.56 -7.85
C GLU A 54 28.16 -46.39 -6.90
N GLN A 55 26.92 -46.33 -6.42
CA GLN A 55 26.49 -45.32 -5.43
C GLN A 55 27.08 -45.57 -4.04
N ILE A 56 27.13 -46.82 -3.59
CA ILE A 56 27.75 -47.19 -2.30
C ILE A 56 29.27 -46.93 -2.35
N ASP A 57 29.95 -47.30 -3.44
CA ASP A 57 31.38 -47.03 -3.63
C ASP A 57 31.68 -45.54 -3.78
N TYR A 58 30.74 -44.75 -4.29
CA TYR A 58 30.86 -43.29 -4.34
C TYR A 58 30.79 -42.69 -2.92
N VAL A 59 29.82 -43.14 -2.12
CA VAL A 59 29.68 -42.73 -0.72
C VAL A 59 30.87 -43.19 0.13
N TYR A 60 31.36 -44.41 -0.10
CA TYR A 60 32.54 -44.95 0.59
C TYR A 60 33.81 -44.16 0.22
N ARG A 61 33.99 -43.78 -1.05
CA ARG A 61 35.11 -42.91 -1.47
C ARG A 61 35.03 -41.51 -0.88
N HIS A 62 33.84 -40.93 -0.77
CA HIS A 62 33.65 -39.63 -0.11
C HIS A 62 33.93 -39.69 1.38
N LEU A 63 33.43 -40.72 2.07
CA LEU A 63 33.70 -40.95 3.49
C LEU A 63 35.18 -41.21 3.73
N LYS A 64 35.82 -42.01 2.87
CA LYS A 64 37.25 -42.27 2.98
C LYS A 64 38.09 -41.01 2.74
N HIS A 65 37.75 -40.20 1.74
CA HIS A 65 38.43 -38.92 1.50
C HIS A 65 38.22 -37.93 2.66
N LEU A 66 37.04 -37.93 3.30
CA LEU A 66 36.79 -37.15 4.52
C LEU A 66 37.61 -37.68 5.71
N CYS A 67 37.71 -39.00 5.88
CA CYS A 67 38.58 -39.59 6.89
C CYS A 67 40.06 -39.31 6.62
N ASP A 68 40.52 -39.39 5.38
CA ASP A 68 41.91 -39.09 5.00
C ASP A 68 42.23 -37.59 5.23
N ILE A 69 41.28 -36.67 4.97
CA ILE A 69 41.41 -35.24 5.33
C ILE A 69 41.47 -35.05 6.85
N LEU A 70 40.68 -35.82 7.61
CA LEU A 70 40.68 -35.75 9.07
C LEU A 70 41.97 -36.35 9.67
N GLU A 71 42.51 -37.41 9.08
CA GLU A 71 43.79 -38.03 9.48
C GLU A 71 45.01 -37.18 9.08
N GLU A 72 44.99 -36.48 7.93
CA GLU A 72 46.05 -35.53 7.56
C GLU A 72 46.06 -34.30 8.48
N ASN A 73 44.91 -33.88 9.00
CA ASN A 73 44.81 -32.77 9.95
C ASN A 73 45.21 -33.16 11.40
N ASP A 74 45.17 -34.44 11.76
CA ASP A 74 45.56 -34.93 13.10
C ASP A 74 47.08 -35.06 13.29
N SER A 75 47.86 -35.03 12.21
CA SER A 75 49.33 -35.16 12.29
C SER A 75 50.07 -33.85 12.59
N ASN A 76 49.37 -32.70 12.66
CA ASN A 76 49.95 -31.42 13.05
C ASN A 76 48.98 -30.61 13.96
N GLU A 77 48.93 -30.95 15.24
CA GLU A 77 48.89 -30.04 16.40
C GLU A 77 48.31 -30.80 17.61
N VAL A 78 49.15 -31.57 18.29
CA VAL A 78 48.91 -31.87 19.71
C VAL A 78 49.28 -30.61 20.49
N HIS A 79 48.32 -29.69 20.63
CA HIS A 79 48.37 -28.69 21.69
C HIS A 79 47.08 -28.75 22.48
N ASP A 80 47.26 -28.98 23.77
CA ASP A 80 46.29 -28.86 24.85
C ASP A 80 45.56 -27.51 24.74
N MET A 81 44.42 -27.50 24.04
CA MET A 81 43.62 -26.29 23.81
C MET A 81 42.51 -26.23 24.84
N ASN A 82 42.60 -25.20 25.69
CA ASN A 82 41.50 -24.78 26.54
C ASN A 82 40.29 -24.43 25.64
N PRO A 83 39.12 -25.09 25.77
CA PRO A 83 37.96 -24.87 24.91
C PRO A 83 37.40 -23.43 24.94
N ASP A 84 37.85 -22.61 25.89
CA ASP A 84 37.43 -21.22 26.05
C ASP A 84 38.37 -20.18 25.38
N SER A 85 39.51 -20.58 24.78
CA SER A 85 40.47 -19.61 24.21
C SER A 85 40.52 -19.64 22.67
N ILE A 86 39.61 -18.89 22.04
CA ILE A 86 39.68 -18.59 20.60
C ILE A 86 40.83 -17.61 20.34
N ARG A 87 41.73 -17.92 19.40
CA ARG A 87 42.82 -17.00 19.02
C ARG A 87 42.25 -15.78 18.31
N ILE A 88 42.92 -14.62 18.44
CA ILE A 88 42.47 -13.36 17.81
C ILE A 88 42.27 -13.51 16.29
N LYS A 89 43.11 -14.32 15.62
CA LYS A 89 43.00 -14.59 14.18
C LYS A 89 41.69 -15.32 13.82
N GLU A 90 41.35 -16.35 14.57
CA GLU A 90 40.13 -17.16 14.38
C GLU A 90 38.87 -16.33 14.67
N SER A 91 38.91 -15.48 15.71
CA SER A 91 37.83 -14.53 16.01
C SER A 91 37.60 -13.53 14.87
N ASN A 92 38.69 -12.99 14.29
CA ASN A 92 38.59 -12.10 13.15
C ASN A 92 38.00 -12.82 11.93
N GLU A 93 38.39 -14.06 11.66
CA GLU A 93 37.86 -14.87 10.56
C GLU A 93 36.35 -15.10 10.70
N LEU A 94 35.88 -15.47 11.89
CA LEU A 94 34.44 -15.59 12.18
C LEU A 94 33.68 -14.28 11.96
N LEU A 95 34.25 -13.15 12.41
CA LEU A 95 33.65 -11.82 12.23
C LEU A 95 33.59 -11.40 10.75
N TYR A 96 34.62 -11.72 9.96
CA TYR A 96 34.61 -11.49 8.51
C TYR A 96 33.53 -12.33 7.83
N GLY A 97 33.38 -13.61 8.20
CA GLY A 97 32.33 -14.47 7.69
C GLY A 97 30.92 -13.91 7.95
N VAL A 98 30.66 -13.40 9.16
CA VAL A 98 29.37 -12.74 9.49
C VAL A 98 29.12 -11.50 8.63
N LYS A 99 30.16 -10.73 8.33
CA LYS A 99 30.04 -9.52 7.50
C LYS A 99 29.78 -9.86 6.03
N GLU A 100 30.40 -10.90 5.51
CA GLU A 100 30.12 -11.40 4.15
C GLU A 100 28.70 -11.92 4.04
N LEU A 101 28.25 -12.72 5.02
CA LEU A 101 26.87 -13.21 5.10
C LEU A 101 25.87 -12.06 5.13
N PHE A 102 26.14 -11.02 5.92
CA PHE A 102 25.30 -9.81 5.99
C PHE A 102 25.14 -9.13 4.63
N GLN A 103 26.21 -9.02 3.84
CA GLN A 103 26.18 -8.38 2.52
C GLN A 103 25.36 -9.15 1.50
N GLN A 104 25.29 -10.48 1.62
CA GLN A 104 24.53 -11.36 0.72
C GLN A 104 23.09 -11.62 1.19
N SER A 105 22.75 -11.17 2.40
CA SER A 105 21.47 -11.46 3.06
C SER A 105 20.35 -10.49 2.73
N THR A 106 19.11 -10.93 2.91
CA THR A 106 17.91 -10.08 2.83
C THR A 106 17.85 -9.06 3.99
N TYR A 107 17.02 -8.02 3.88
CA TYR A 107 16.85 -7.01 4.93
C TYR A 107 16.51 -7.61 6.31
N GLU A 108 15.67 -8.65 6.31
CA GLU A 108 15.20 -9.33 7.52
C GLU A 108 16.33 -10.09 8.20
N GLU A 109 17.11 -10.83 7.39
CA GLU A 109 18.31 -11.55 7.83
C GLU A 109 19.42 -10.60 8.26
N GLN A 110 19.58 -9.45 7.62
CA GLN A 110 20.51 -8.40 8.03
C GLN A 110 20.20 -7.90 9.44
N VAL A 111 18.94 -7.61 9.75
CA VAL A 111 18.52 -7.21 11.10
C VAL A 111 18.77 -8.30 12.13
N ARG A 112 18.51 -9.57 11.75
CA ARG A 112 18.79 -10.74 12.57
C ARG A 112 20.29 -10.91 12.86
N LEU A 113 21.16 -10.82 11.86
CA LEU A 113 22.61 -11.00 12.01
C LEU A 113 23.24 -9.94 12.92
N MET A 114 22.79 -8.69 12.82
CA MET A 114 23.29 -7.61 13.67
C MET A 114 22.99 -7.80 15.16
N THR A 115 22.05 -8.68 15.55
CA THR A 115 21.80 -9.00 16.96
C THR A 115 22.99 -9.67 17.66
N ILE A 116 23.94 -10.23 16.88
CA ILE A 116 25.17 -10.84 17.39
C ILE A 116 26.16 -9.78 17.91
N ALA A 117 26.02 -8.50 17.50
CA ALA A 117 26.93 -7.43 17.90
C ALA A 117 27.13 -7.38 19.43
N PRO A 118 28.30 -6.97 19.95
CA PRO A 118 28.52 -6.92 21.40
C PRO A 118 27.49 -6.08 22.16
N ASN A 119 27.12 -6.48 23.38
CA ASN A 119 26.17 -5.74 24.24
C ASN A 119 26.64 -4.31 24.57
N SER A 120 27.96 -4.08 24.55
CA SER A 120 28.56 -2.76 24.79
C SER A 120 28.43 -1.80 23.61
N TRP A 121 28.05 -2.29 22.42
CA TRP A 121 27.95 -1.45 21.22
C TRP A 121 26.62 -0.71 21.17
N GLY A 122 26.71 0.61 21.03
CA GLY A 122 25.56 1.46 20.72
C GLY A 122 25.18 1.41 19.23
N ARG A 123 24.00 1.95 18.91
CA ARG A 123 23.44 1.98 17.54
C ARG A 123 24.42 2.45 16.46
N ILE A 124 25.21 3.50 16.75
CA ILE A 124 26.14 4.12 15.80
C ILE A 124 27.28 3.15 15.46
N ALA A 125 27.84 2.50 16.48
CA ALA A 125 28.94 1.54 16.31
C ALA A 125 28.49 0.32 15.48
N ILE A 126 27.28 -0.19 15.76
CA ILE A 126 26.68 -1.30 15.01
C ILE A 126 26.46 -0.91 13.55
N ALA A 127 25.83 0.24 13.30
CA ALA A 127 25.57 0.73 11.95
C ALA A 127 26.86 0.89 11.14
N GLN A 128 27.90 1.48 11.74
CA GLN A 128 29.19 1.68 11.07
C GLN A 128 29.92 0.38 10.77
N TRP A 129 29.93 -0.58 11.70
CA TRP A 129 30.67 -1.83 11.52
C TRP A 129 30.07 -2.71 10.42
N PHE A 130 28.74 -2.83 10.40
CA PHE A 130 27.99 -3.60 9.39
C PHE A 130 27.77 -2.83 8.08
N GLY A 131 27.92 -1.49 8.07
CA GLY A 131 27.56 -0.66 6.93
C GLY A 131 26.04 -0.54 6.74
N ALA A 132 25.28 -0.60 7.83
CA ALA A 132 23.82 -0.60 7.85
C ALA A 132 23.25 0.79 8.17
N SER A 133 21.94 0.98 7.95
CA SER A 133 21.25 2.21 8.38
C SER A 133 21.10 2.27 9.91
N ASP A 134 21.03 3.49 10.46
CA ASP A 134 20.76 3.72 11.89
C ASP A 134 19.44 3.06 12.34
N HIS A 135 18.45 3.03 11.46
CA HIS A 135 17.17 2.36 11.71
C HIS A 135 17.34 0.85 11.87
N GLN A 136 18.08 0.20 10.96
CA GLN A 136 18.38 -1.23 11.03
C GLN A 136 19.12 -1.58 12.33
N ALA A 137 20.14 -0.79 12.71
CA ALA A 137 20.87 -0.99 13.96
C ALA A 137 19.98 -0.81 15.20
N ARG A 138 19.04 0.13 15.18
CA ARG A 138 18.04 0.26 16.26
C ARG A 138 17.13 -0.96 16.33
N LEU A 139 16.66 -1.46 15.19
CA LEU A 139 15.78 -2.63 15.14
C LEU A 139 16.48 -3.88 15.69
N SER A 140 17.76 -4.10 15.37
CA SER A 140 18.49 -5.27 15.87
C SER A 140 18.69 -5.22 17.39
N ILE A 141 18.98 -4.05 17.97
CA ILE A 141 19.08 -3.89 19.44
C ILE A 141 17.74 -4.24 20.12
N LEU A 142 16.62 -3.73 19.59
CA LEU A 142 15.29 -4.01 20.14
C LEU A 142 14.93 -5.49 20.00
N LEU A 143 15.20 -6.06 18.82
CA LEU A 143 14.95 -7.48 18.55
C LEU A 143 15.74 -8.38 19.50
N ARG A 144 17.02 -8.07 19.72
CA ARG A 144 17.86 -8.80 20.67
C ARG A 144 17.33 -8.69 22.10
N ARG A 145 16.94 -7.48 22.52
CA ARG A 145 16.42 -7.25 23.87
C ARG A 145 15.13 -8.04 24.11
N ASP A 146 14.23 -8.04 23.14
CA ASP A 146 12.89 -8.59 23.30
C ASP A 146 12.85 -10.10 23.03
N ARG A 147 13.71 -10.63 22.15
CA ARG A 147 13.65 -12.03 21.66
C ARG A 147 14.98 -12.79 21.62
N GLY A 148 16.09 -12.15 21.97
CA GLY A 148 17.41 -12.77 22.01
C GLY A 148 18.21 -12.70 20.71
N VAL A 149 19.42 -13.25 20.76
CA VAL A 149 20.38 -13.26 19.65
C VAL A 149 19.89 -14.20 18.53
N LEU A 150 20.04 -13.76 17.28
CA LEU A 150 19.59 -14.45 16.06
C LEU A 150 18.08 -14.75 16.01
N ALA A 151 17.26 -14.01 16.76
CA ALA A 151 15.81 -14.07 16.61
C ALA A 151 15.37 -13.60 15.22
N PHE A 152 14.36 -14.24 14.64
CA PHE A 152 13.76 -13.76 13.40
C PHE A 152 12.92 -12.51 13.67
N PRO A 153 13.10 -11.43 12.90
CA PRO A 153 12.22 -10.27 13.00
C PRO A 153 10.82 -10.64 12.53
N GLU A 154 9.83 -10.52 13.40
CA GLU A 154 8.43 -10.54 13.00
C GLU A 154 8.07 -9.17 12.41
N TYR A 155 8.25 -9.03 11.10
CA TYR A 155 7.55 -7.98 10.38
C TYR A 155 6.09 -8.44 10.27
N THR A 156 5.22 -7.86 11.09
CA THR A 156 3.77 -7.96 10.84
C THR A 156 3.53 -7.36 9.46
N ARG A 157 3.42 -8.20 8.43
CA ARG A 157 2.94 -7.79 7.11
C ARG A 157 1.46 -7.47 7.28
N GLY A 158 1.18 -6.22 7.65
CA GLY A 158 -0.16 -5.73 7.87
C GLY A 158 -0.18 -4.55 8.83
N ASN A 159 -1.15 -3.67 8.64
CA ASN A 159 -1.55 -2.73 9.67
C ASN A 159 -1.90 -3.56 10.91
N LYS A 160 -1.15 -3.41 12.01
CA LYS A 160 -1.56 -3.97 13.30
C LYS A 160 -2.88 -3.29 13.63
N PHE A 161 -3.97 -4.03 13.58
CA PHE A 161 -5.29 -3.49 13.87
C PHE A 161 -5.27 -2.90 15.28
N LEU A 162 -5.96 -1.78 15.45
CA LEU A 162 -6.18 -1.24 16.79
C LEU A 162 -6.92 -2.31 17.60
N ASP A 163 -6.55 -2.41 18.87
CA ASP A 163 -7.27 -3.27 19.80
C ASP A 163 -8.75 -2.87 19.84
N GLU A 164 -9.66 -3.84 19.96
CA GLU A 164 -11.10 -3.60 19.90
C GLU A 164 -11.53 -2.61 21.00
N ASP A 165 -10.94 -2.67 22.20
CA ASP A 165 -11.25 -1.74 23.29
C ASP A 165 -10.81 -0.32 22.94
N THR A 166 -9.69 -0.19 22.22
CA THR A 166 -9.22 1.10 21.69
C THR A 166 -10.18 1.62 20.62
N VAL A 167 -10.64 0.77 19.71
CA VAL A 167 -11.61 1.14 18.67
C VAL A 167 -12.91 1.63 19.31
N GLN A 168 -13.44 0.89 20.28
CA GLN A 168 -14.67 1.29 21.00
C GLN A 168 -14.48 2.60 21.74
N SER A 169 -13.35 2.80 22.42
CA SER A 169 -13.04 4.06 23.11
C SER A 169 -13.00 5.25 22.14
N VAL A 170 -12.41 5.06 20.96
CA VAL A 170 -12.40 6.08 19.90
C VAL A 170 -13.81 6.34 19.39
N VAL A 171 -14.59 5.30 19.06
CA VAL A 171 -15.97 5.46 18.59
C VAL A 171 -16.83 6.21 19.60
N GLN A 172 -16.77 5.82 20.88
CA GLN A 172 -17.51 6.48 21.95
C GLN A 172 -17.10 7.95 22.08
N PHE A 173 -15.80 8.26 21.99
CA PHE A 173 -15.32 9.63 22.00
C PHE A 173 -15.90 10.48 20.85
N TYR A 174 -15.96 9.93 19.63
CA TYR A 174 -16.58 10.64 18.50
C TYR A 174 -18.10 10.82 18.67
N LEU A 175 -18.77 9.99 19.47
CA LEU A 175 -20.20 10.10 19.76
C LEU A 175 -20.53 11.06 20.91
N GLN A 176 -19.53 11.57 21.64
CA GLN A 176 -19.74 12.53 22.73
C GLN A 176 -20.24 13.88 22.19
N ASP A 177 -21.20 14.44 22.92
CA ASP A 177 -21.67 15.80 22.67
C ASP A 177 -20.54 16.79 22.99
N GLY A 178 -20.34 17.78 22.12
CA GLY A 178 -19.14 18.65 22.11
C GLY A 178 -18.06 18.21 21.10
N VAL A 179 -18.06 16.93 20.67
CA VAL A 179 -17.19 16.43 19.59
C VAL A 179 -17.98 16.28 18.30
N SER A 180 -19.15 15.65 18.36
CA SER A 180 -20.12 15.62 17.27
C SER A 180 -21.54 15.79 17.79
N ARG A 181 -22.43 16.31 16.94
CA ARG A 181 -23.86 16.50 17.26
C ARG A 181 -24.75 15.78 16.28
N VAL A 182 -25.85 15.21 16.76
CA VAL A 182 -26.89 14.64 15.88
C VAL A 182 -27.59 15.76 15.12
N SER A 183 -27.87 15.54 13.84
CA SER A 183 -28.70 16.47 13.07
C SER A 183 -30.12 16.52 13.66
N SER A 184 -30.65 17.72 13.83
CA SER A 184 -32.05 17.95 14.21
C SER A 184 -33.01 17.81 13.03
N ASN A 185 -32.50 17.70 11.81
CA ASN A 185 -33.30 17.60 10.59
C ASN A 185 -33.68 16.14 10.31
N SER A 186 -34.98 15.85 10.20
CA SER A 186 -35.50 14.50 9.95
C SER A 186 -35.10 13.93 8.58
N LYS A 187 -34.65 14.79 7.65
CA LYS A 187 -34.12 14.36 6.34
C LYS A 187 -32.66 13.92 6.38
N ASP A 188 -31.91 14.27 7.43
CA ASP A 188 -30.50 13.95 7.55
C ASP A 188 -30.33 12.56 8.20
N VAL A 189 -30.84 11.54 7.51
CA VAL A 189 -30.81 10.14 7.94
C VAL A 189 -30.15 9.27 6.86
N LEU A 190 -29.21 8.44 7.27
CA LEU A 190 -28.53 7.47 6.41
C LEU A 190 -29.09 6.08 6.67
N LYS A 191 -29.30 5.29 5.60
CA LYS A 191 -29.70 3.89 5.72
C LYS A 191 -28.46 3.00 5.77
N ILE A 192 -28.14 2.46 6.94
CA ILE A 192 -27.01 1.56 7.16
C ILE A 192 -27.57 0.19 7.56
N LYS A 193 -27.27 -0.86 6.80
CA LYS A 193 -27.73 -2.24 7.08
C LYS A 193 -29.25 -2.35 7.36
N ASN A 194 -30.07 -1.59 6.62
CA ASN A 194 -31.52 -1.46 6.77
C ASN A 194 -32.04 -0.64 7.97
N GLU A 195 -31.16 -0.08 8.79
CA GLU A 195 -31.54 0.84 9.86
C GLU A 195 -31.33 2.30 9.44
N LEU A 196 -32.25 3.17 9.83
CA LEU A 196 -32.12 4.62 9.62
C LEU A 196 -31.32 5.21 10.79
N VAL A 197 -30.12 5.70 10.49
CA VAL A 197 -29.22 6.31 11.46
C VAL A 197 -29.15 7.81 11.17
N PRO A 198 -29.44 8.69 12.15
CA PRO A 198 -29.32 10.13 11.94
C PRO A 198 -27.86 10.55 11.76
N VAL A 199 -27.61 11.45 10.82
CA VAL A 199 -26.27 11.99 10.54
C VAL A 199 -25.78 12.76 11.77
N ARG A 200 -24.51 12.54 12.15
CA ARG A 200 -23.83 13.38 13.14
C ARG A 200 -22.84 14.32 12.44
N PHE A 201 -22.88 15.59 12.79
CA PHE A 201 -21.94 16.60 12.32
C PHE A 201 -20.82 16.77 13.34
N MET A 202 -19.58 16.76 12.90
CA MET A 202 -18.44 17.11 13.73
C MET A 202 -18.51 18.59 14.13
N GLU A 203 -18.32 18.89 15.40
CA GLU A 203 -18.31 20.27 15.91
C GLU A 203 -16.93 20.93 15.84
N MET A 204 -15.89 20.13 15.61
CA MET A 204 -14.49 20.55 15.54
C MET A 204 -13.75 19.79 14.45
N SER A 205 -12.59 20.31 14.05
CA SER A 205 -11.77 19.67 13.00
C SER A 205 -11.15 18.37 13.51
N ILE A 206 -10.89 17.40 12.61
CA ILE A 206 -10.26 16.11 12.96
C ILE A 206 -8.94 16.31 13.73
N GLY A 207 -8.17 17.35 13.42
CA GLY A 207 -6.93 17.66 14.13
C GLY A 207 -7.12 18.19 15.56
N GLU A 208 -8.22 18.89 15.83
CA GLU A 208 -8.60 19.31 17.19
C GLU A 208 -9.15 18.14 17.99
N VAL A 209 -10.03 17.34 17.37
CA VAL A 209 -10.58 16.10 17.94
C VAL A 209 -9.46 15.18 18.40
N LEU A 210 -8.44 15.00 17.56
CA LEU A 210 -7.32 14.13 17.90
C LEU A 210 -6.49 14.67 19.06
N ARG A 211 -6.27 15.99 19.15
CA ARG A 211 -5.59 16.60 20.29
C ARG A 211 -6.40 16.40 21.57
N LYS A 212 -7.70 16.69 21.53
CA LYS A 212 -8.61 16.48 22.65
C LYS A 212 -8.66 15.00 23.08
N PHE A 213 -8.67 14.07 22.13
CA PHE A 213 -8.62 12.64 22.41
C PHE A 213 -7.34 12.26 23.18
N TYR A 214 -6.19 12.82 22.82
CA TYR A 214 -4.95 12.57 23.55
C TYR A 214 -4.91 13.20 24.93
N ASP A 215 -5.57 14.34 25.12
CA ASP A 215 -5.71 14.98 26.43
C ASP A 215 -6.62 14.13 27.35
N ASP A 216 -7.72 13.60 26.81
CA ASP A 216 -8.70 12.78 27.55
C ASP A 216 -8.21 11.32 27.74
N HIS A 217 -7.41 10.81 26.81
CA HIS A 217 -6.89 9.43 26.81
C HIS A 217 -5.37 9.38 26.58
N PRO A 218 -4.54 9.82 27.55
CA PRO A 218 -3.09 9.96 27.37
C PRO A 218 -2.35 8.64 27.14
N ALA A 219 -2.93 7.51 27.58
CA ALA A 219 -2.39 6.17 27.40
C ALA A 219 -2.64 5.60 25.99
N ILE A 220 -3.62 6.13 25.24
CA ILE A 220 -4.01 5.62 23.93
C ILE A 220 -3.30 6.43 22.83
N ARG A 221 -2.53 5.76 21.99
CA ARG A 221 -1.83 6.38 20.85
C ARG A 221 -2.48 5.95 19.53
N VAL A 222 -3.43 6.74 19.03
CA VAL A 222 -4.03 6.56 17.71
C VAL A 222 -3.52 7.63 16.75
N ALA A 223 -2.61 7.28 15.83
CA ALA A 223 -2.08 8.26 14.87
C ALA A 223 -3.12 8.62 13.80
N HIS A 224 -3.09 9.87 13.33
CA HIS A 224 -3.72 10.22 12.06
C HIS A 224 -3.11 9.34 10.95
N SER A 225 -3.94 8.79 10.06
CA SER A 225 -3.47 7.92 8.97
C SER A 225 -2.32 8.59 8.21
N TYR A 226 -1.12 8.00 8.31
CA TYR A 226 0.07 8.43 7.59
C TYR A 226 -0.22 8.48 6.08
N PHE A 227 -0.99 7.51 5.59
CA PHE A 227 -1.42 7.42 4.20
C PHE A 227 -2.16 8.67 3.73
N ASN A 228 -3.11 9.20 4.52
CA ASN A 228 -3.85 10.41 4.15
C ASN A 228 -2.94 11.64 4.07
N ARG A 229 -1.92 11.72 4.95
CA ARG A 229 -0.95 12.80 4.94
C ARG A 229 -0.03 12.72 3.73
N GLU A 230 0.57 11.56 3.49
CA GLU A 230 1.46 11.37 2.34
C GLU A 230 0.74 11.53 1.02
N GLN A 231 -0.50 11.04 0.91
CA GLN A 231 -1.33 11.27 -0.27
C GLN A 231 -1.60 12.76 -0.50
N ARG A 232 -1.93 13.52 0.55
CA ARG A 232 -2.13 14.96 0.44
C ARG A 232 -0.85 15.67 0.00
N ASN A 233 0.30 15.30 0.56
CA ASN A 233 1.60 15.84 0.18
C ASN A 233 1.90 15.53 -1.30
N PHE A 234 1.70 14.29 -1.73
CA PHE A 234 1.88 13.88 -3.12
C PHE A 234 0.99 14.65 -4.10
N ILE A 235 -0.30 14.84 -3.78
CA ILE A 235 -1.23 15.61 -4.60
C ILE A 235 -0.78 17.09 -4.67
N ASN A 236 -0.35 17.65 -3.55
CA ASN A 236 0.16 19.02 -3.51
C ASN A 236 1.44 19.17 -4.33
N GLU A 237 2.37 18.23 -4.23
CA GLU A 237 3.58 18.20 -5.06
C GLU A 237 3.24 18.09 -6.54
N LEU A 238 2.31 17.21 -6.92
CA LEU A 238 1.83 17.09 -8.31
C LEU A 238 1.33 18.44 -8.82
N ARG A 239 0.53 19.16 -8.03
CA ARG A 239 0.00 20.49 -8.40
C ARG A 239 1.13 21.53 -8.53
N ILE A 240 2.07 21.57 -7.59
CA ILE A 240 3.17 22.54 -7.59
C ILE A 240 4.12 22.32 -8.77
N LYS A 241 4.45 21.06 -9.07
CA LYS A 241 5.36 20.69 -10.16
C LYS A 241 4.70 20.74 -11.55
N SER A 242 3.38 20.92 -11.63
CA SER A 242 2.65 21.06 -12.90
C SER A 242 3.09 22.31 -13.66
N SER A 243 3.11 22.26 -14.99
CA SER A 243 3.44 23.42 -15.82
C SER A 243 2.82 23.30 -17.22
N PRO A 244 2.62 24.42 -17.94
CA PRO A 244 2.08 24.40 -19.30
C PRO A 244 2.90 23.59 -20.32
N LEU A 245 4.18 23.32 -20.00
CA LEU A 245 5.11 22.59 -20.87
C LEU A 245 5.30 21.11 -20.48
N SER A 246 4.74 20.69 -19.34
CA SER A 246 4.93 19.35 -18.79
C SER A 246 3.60 18.60 -18.69
N TYR A 247 2.81 18.92 -17.67
CA TYR A 247 1.58 18.23 -17.39
C TYR A 247 0.56 19.12 -16.68
N ALA A 248 -0.72 18.79 -16.90
CA ALA A 248 -1.85 19.37 -16.18
C ALA A 248 -2.32 18.42 -15.07
N VAL A 249 -2.81 18.97 -13.95
CA VAL A 249 -3.50 18.20 -12.91
C VAL A 249 -4.99 18.50 -13.00
N VAL A 250 -5.78 17.49 -13.32
CA VAL A 250 -7.22 17.61 -13.55
C VAL A 250 -7.95 16.87 -12.42
N GLN A 251 -8.50 17.62 -11.48
CA GLN A 251 -9.37 17.07 -10.47
C GLN A 251 -10.81 17.02 -11.01
N ILE A 252 -11.45 15.86 -10.89
CA ILE A 252 -12.79 15.61 -11.41
C ILE A 252 -13.66 15.01 -10.32
N ASP A 253 -14.93 15.40 -10.31
CA ASP A 253 -15.92 14.88 -9.37
C ASP A 253 -17.35 15.01 -9.90
N PHE A 254 -18.23 14.12 -9.45
CA PHE A 254 -19.68 14.27 -9.65
C PHE A 254 -20.25 15.09 -8.49
N ALA A 255 -20.80 16.26 -8.79
CA ALA A 255 -21.61 16.95 -7.83
C ALA A 255 -22.99 16.27 -7.74
N GLU A 256 -23.62 16.35 -6.57
CA GLU A 256 -25.01 15.93 -6.40
C GLU A 256 -25.89 16.58 -7.47
N ASN A 257 -26.70 15.75 -8.14
CA ASN A 257 -27.59 16.15 -9.22
C ASN A 257 -28.43 17.37 -8.84
N TYR A 258 -28.59 18.28 -9.79
CA TYR A 258 -29.47 19.42 -9.60
C TYR A 258 -30.92 19.01 -9.83
N THR A 259 -31.77 19.22 -8.85
CA THR A 259 -33.21 18.98 -8.97
C THR A 259 -33.89 20.27 -9.40
N PHE A 260 -34.61 20.24 -10.53
CA PHE A 260 -35.33 21.42 -10.99
C PHE A 260 -36.48 21.74 -10.04
N LEU A 261 -36.49 22.95 -9.51
CA LEU A 261 -37.52 23.45 -8.61
C LEU A 261 -38.46 24.37 -9.40
N ARG A 262 -39.78 24.17 -9.29
CA ARG A 262 -40.74 25.19 -9.75
C ARG A 262 -41.30 25.97 -8.58
N GLN A 263 -41.39 27.29 -8.73
CA GLN A 263 -41.79 28.22 -7.66
C GLN A 263 -43.28 28.08 -7.25
N ARG A 264 -44.09 27.32 -8.01
CA ARG A 264 -45.53 27.12 -7.81
C ARG A 264 -45.96 25.68 -8.15
N GLU A 265 -45.36 24.68 -7.51
CA GLU A 265 -45.73 23.28 -7.74
C GLU A 265 -47.06 22.92 -7.08
N VAL A 266 -47.97 22.36 -7.87
CA VAL A 266 -49.16 21.67 -7.36
C VAL A 266 -48.70 20.39 -6.68
N GLN A 267 -49.36 19.95 -5.60
CA GLN A 267 -48.97 18.81 -4.76
C GLN A 267 -48.65 17.49 -5.52
N ALA A 268 -49.15 17.34 -6.76
CA ALA A 268 -48.87 16.21 -7.65
C ALA A 268 -47.51 16.27 -8.39
N ALA A 269 -46.93 17.46 -8.61
CA ALA A 269 -45.61 17.61 -9.26
C ALA A 269 -44.45 17.17 -8.35
N HIS A 270 -44.72 17.06 -7.05
CA HIS A 270 -43.78 16.72 -5.98
C HIS A 270 -43.13 15.32 -6.10
N TRP A 271 -43.66 14.44 -6.98
CA TRP A 271 -43.23 13.04 -7.13
C TRP A 271 -42.29 12.79 -8.33
N ASN A 272 -42.08 13.76 -9.22
CA ASN A 272 -41.25 13.55 -10.42
C ASN A 272 -40.46 14.82 -10.81
N ASN A 273 -39.51 15.20 -9.96
CA ASN A 273 -38.63 16.31 -10.27
C ASN A 273 -37.53 15.82 -11.21
N GLN A 274 -37.57 16.27 -12.46
CA GLN A 274 -36.47 16.08 -13.39
C GLN A 274 -35.18 16.64 -12.78
N GLN A 275 -34.06 16.00 -13.12
CA GLN A 275 -32.75 16.37 -12.61
C GLN A 275 -31.75 16.57 -13.75
N ALA A 276 -30.66 17.29 -13.45
CA ALA A 276 -29.46 17.36 -14.27
C ALA A 276 -28.27 16.78 -13.52
N THR A 277 -27.42 16.04 -14.24
CA THR A 277 -26.11 15.63 -13.74
C THR A 277 -25.11 16.76 -13.91
N LEU A 278 -24.30 16.95 -12.87
CA LEU A 278 -23.27 17.98 -12.76
C LEU A 278 -21.91 17.30 -12.59
N PHE A 279 -21.03 17.46 -13.56
CA PHE A 279 -19.66 16.96 -13.47
C PHE A 279 -18.69 18.13 -13.39
N THR A 280 -18.11 18.28 -12.21
CA THR A 280 -17.25 19.41 -11.84
C THR A 280 -15.79 19.08 -12.08
N ILE A 281 -15.07 20.00 -12.70
CA ILE A 281 -13.68 19.79 -13.09
C ILE A 281 -12.87 21.01 -12.66
N HIS A 282 -11.79 20.78 -11.93
CA HIS A 282 -10.81 21.79 -11.57
C HIS A 282 -9.44 21.41 -12.15
N ILE A 283 -8.93 22.27 -13.04
CA ILE A 283 -7.64 22.09 -13.71
C ILE A 283 -6.61 23.02 -13.07
N LYS A 284 -5.48 22.45 -12.67
CA LYS A 284 -4.30 23.17 -12.18
C LYS A 284 -3.14 22.99 -13.15
N ILE A 285 -2.57 24.11 -13.61
CA ILE A 285 -1.40 24.13 -14.50
C ILE A 285 -0.48 25.28 -14.06
N GLY A 286 0.67 24.97 -13.47
CA GLY A 286 1.58 25.99 -12.95
C GLY A 286 0.90 26.88 -11.91
N SER A 287 0.90 28.19 -12.13
CA SER A 287 0.19 29.16 -11.28
C SER A 287 -1.31 29.27 -11.60
N GLU A 288 -1.76 28.81 -12.77
CA GLU A 288 -3.15 28.98 -13.22
C GLU A 288 -4.09 27.93 -12.63
N HIS A 289 -5.37 28.33 -12.53
CA HIS A 289 -6.50 27.51 -12.13
C HIS A 289 -7.64 27.73 -13.13
N LYS A 290 -8.18 26.66 -13.71
CA LYS A 290 -9.33 26.73 -14.61
C LYS A 290 -10.43 25.81 -14.10
N ASN A 291 -11.65 26.33 -14.05
CA ASN A 291 -12.82 25.55 -13.66
C ASN A 291 -13.64 25.22 -14.91
N MET A 292 -14.11 23.98 -14.98
CA MET A 292 -15.08 23.55 -15.98
C MET A 292 -16.27 22.88 -15.30
N LEU A 293 -17.42 22.98 -15.93
CA LEU A 293 -18.62 22.29 -15.52
C LEU A 293 -19.27 21.64 -16.75
N ILE A 294 -19.52 20.34 -16.67
CA ILE A 294 -20.32 19.63 -17.67
C ILE A 294 -21.69 19.37 -17.08
N ILE A 295 -22.73 19.81 -17.80
CA ILE A 295 -24.14 19.58 -17.48
C ILE A 295 -24.68 18.54 -18.46
N SER A 296 -25.48 17.60 -17.96
CA SER A 296 -26.07 16.54 -18.80
C SER A 296 -27.45 16.12 -18.32
N ASP A 297 -28.26 15.68 -19.28
CA ASP A 297 -29.52 14.95 -19.08
C ASP A 297 -29.31 13.43 -18.85
N TYR A 298 -28.07 12.94 -18.93
CA TYR A 298 -27.71 11.57 -18.61
C TYR A 298 -27.49 11.38 -17.10
N MET A 299 -28.37 10.60 -16.47
CA MET A 299 -28.38 10.42 -15.00
C MET A 299 -27.46 9.31 -14.48
N ARG A 300 -26.89 8.47 -15.36
CA ARG A 300 -26.03 7.37 -14.91
C ARG A 300 -24.61 7.91 -14.72
N HIS A 301 -24.12 7.81 -13.48
CA HIS A 301 -22.73 8.14 -13.16
C HIS A 301 -21.88 6.90 -13.45
N ASP A 302 -21.43 6.76 -14.70
CA ASP A 302 -20.68 5.60 -15.19
C ASP A 302 -19.41 5.97 -15.96
N THR A 303 -18.67 4.95 -16.40
CA THR A 303 -17.44 5.11 -17.16
C THR A 303 -17.65 5.76 -18.54
N ALA A 304 -18.79 5.53 -19.19
CA ALA A 304 -19.05 6.11 -20.51
C ALA A 304 -19.19 7.63 -20.42
N PHE A 305 -19.90 8.12 -19.41
CA PHE A 305 -19.96 9.54 -19.09
C PHE A 305 -18.56 10.11 -18.87
N VAL A 306 -17.75 9.46 -18.02
CA VAL A 306 -16.41 9.93 -17.69
C VAL A 306 -15.49 9.97 -18.92
N PHE A 307 -15.58 8.99 -19.81
CA PHE A 307 -14.83 9.01 -21.08
C PHE A 307 -15.23 10.19 -21.98
N CYS A 308 -16.53 10.47 -22.10
CA CYS A 308 -17.02 11.62 -22.85
C CYS A 308 -16.58 12.95 -22.21
N ALA A 309 -16.59 13.03 -20.88
CA ALA A 309 -16.08 14.17 -20.16
C ALA A 309 -14.56 14.37 -20.40
N GLN A 310 -13.78 13.28 -20.40
CA GLN A 310 -12.35 13.33 -20.72
C GLN A 310 -12.09 13.90 -22.12
N ARG A 311 -12.90 13.53 -23.13
CA ARG A 311 -12.81 14.12 -24.48
C ARG A 311 -12.90 15.65 -24.43
N LEU A 312 -13.91 16.18 -23.75
CA LEU A 312 -14.11 17.62 -23.61
C LEU A 312 -12.96 18.30 -22.85
N ILE A 313 -12.44 17.66 -21.79
CA ILE A 313 -11.28 18.16 -21.04
C ILE A 313 -10.04 18.23 -21.92
N ILE A 314 -9.74 17.16 -22.68
CA ILE A 314 -8.57 17.13 -23.57
C ILE A 314 -8.71 18.15 -24.69
N ASP A 315 -9.89 18.31 -25.29
CA ASP A 315 -10.10 19.31 -26.33
C ASP A 315 -9.91 20.74 -25.81
N TYR A 316 -10.36 21.01 -24.58
CA TYR A 316 -10.07 22.28 -23.89
C TYR A 316 -8.57 22.46 -23.67
N LEU A 317 -7.87 21.46 -23.13
CA LEU A 317 -6.43 21.52 -22.91
C LEU A 317 -5.64 21.72 -24.21
N ARG A 318 -6.00 21.05 -25.30
CA ARG A 318 -5.33 21.20 -26.59
C ARG A 318 -5.48 22.61 -27.15
N LYS A 319 -6.65 23.23 -26.94
CA LYS A 319 -6.93 24.58 -27.43
C LYS A 319 -6.20 25.66 -26.61
N HIS A 320 -6.15 25.51 -25.29
CA HIS A 320 -5.65 26.56 -24.39
C HIS A 320 -4.21 26.33 -23.91
N TYR A 321 -3.75 25.08 -23.89
CA TYR A 321 -2.43 24.66 -23.41
C TYR A 321 -1.83 23.58 -24.33
N PRO A 322 -1.53 23.91 -25.60
CA PRO A 322 -1.13 22.94 -26.63
C PRO A 322 0.17 22.19 -26.30
N ASP A 323 1.04 22.75 -25.46
CA ASP A 323 2.33 22.17 -25.10
C ASP A 323 2.27 21.17 -23.93
N VAL A 324 1.08 20.94 -23.35
CA VAL A 324 0.90 19.97 -22.27
C VAL A 324 1.06 18.55 -22.82
N LYS A 325 2.02 17.80 -22.27
CA LYS A 325 2.39 16.45 -22.75
C LYS A 325 1.72 15.32 -21.97
N LYS A 326 1.21 15.62 -20.77
CA LYS A 326 0.61 14.63 -19.87
C LYS A 326 -0.55 15.22 -19.08
N VAL A 327 -1.55 14.40 -18.79
CA VAL A 327 -2.65 14.73 -17.87
C VAL A 327 -2.64 13.82 -16.65
N ASN A 328 -2.62 14.40 -15.46
CA ASN A 328 -2.76 13.68 -14.20
C ASN A 328 -4.19 13.87 -13.66
N TYR A 329 -5.03 12.85 -13.81
CA TYR A 329 -6.38 12.86 -13.25
C TYR A 329 -6.34 12.61 -11.74
N LEU A 330 -7.18 13.32 -11.00
CA LEU A 330 -7.42 13.15 -9.57
C LEU A 330 -8.92 13.00 -9.35
N SER A 331 -9.34 11.90 -8.72
CA SER A 331 -10.74 11.67 -8.36
C SER A 331 -10.83 10.88 -7.07
N ASP A 332 -12.04 10.79 -6.52
CA ASP A 332 -12.31 9.83 -5.46
C ASP A 332 -12.20 8.37 -5.97
N GLY A 333 -12.28 7.43 -5.02
CA GLY A 333 -12.20 6.00 -5.29
C GLY A 333 -13.52 5.33 -5.66
N ALA A 334 -14.55 6.08 -6.08
CA ALA A 334 -15.88 5.52 -6.33
C ALA A 334 -15.85 4.44 -7.43
N PRO A 335 -16.31 3.20 -7.13
CA PRO A 335 -16.19 2.07 -8.05
C PRO A 335 -17.19 2.14 -9.21
N ALA A 336 -18.27 2.90 -9.11
CA ALA A 336 -19.26 2.99 -10.19
C ALA A 336 -18.68 3.70 -11.43
N HIS A 337 -18.00 4.83 -11.23
CA HIS A 337 -17.59 5.71 -12.33
C HIS A 337 -16.10 6.02 -12.42
N PHE A 338 -15.31 5.85 -11.35
CA PHE A 338 -13.87 6.19 -11.37
C PHE A 338 -12.97 4.97 -11.22
N LYS A 339 -13.05 4.25 -10.09
CA LYS A 339 -12.13 3.17 -9.76
C LYS A 339 -12.70 1.81 -10.19
N ASN A 340 -12.82 1.59 -11.50
CA ASN A 340 -13.27 0.32 -12.08
C ASN A 340 -12.42 -0.14 -13.25
N HIS A 341 -12.66 -1.38 -13.68
CA HIS A 341 -11.89 -2.02 -14.74
C HIS A 341 -12.06 -1.34 -16.11
N PHE A 342 -13.25 -0.83 -16.45
CA PHE A 342 -13.47 -0.11 -17.72
C PHE A 342 -12.63 1.17 -17.78
N ASN A 343 -12.55 1.93 -16.69
CA ASN A 343 -11.68 3.10 -16.61
C ASN A 343 -10.20 2.74 -16.66
N MET A 344 -9.79 1.63 -16.05
CA MET A 344 -8.40 1.15 -16.18
C MET A 344 -8.06 0.81 -17.63
N ILE A 345 -9.01 0.25 -18.38
CA ILE A 345 -8.86 -0.01 -19.82
C ILE A 345 -8.76 1.31 -20.59
N ASN A 346 -9.67 2.26 -20.34
CA ASN A 346 -9.59 3.58 -20.98
C ASN A 346 -8.28 4.30 -20.68
N LEU A 347 -7.74 4.17 -19.46
CA LEU A 347 -6.44 4.72 -19.09
C LEU A 347 -5.31 4.13 -19.95
N GLN A 348 -5.36 2.83 -20.26
CA GLN A 348 -4.39 2.17 -21.15
C GLN A 348 -4.50 2.67 -22.60
N TYR A 349 -5.71 2.91 -23.09
CA TYR A 349 -5.96 3.43 -24.45
C TYR A 349 -5.84 4.96 -24.56
N HIS A 350 -5.67 5.68 -23.45
CA HIS A 350 -5.70 7.14 -23.44
C HIS A 350 -4.67 7.78 -24.38
N GLN A 351 -3.45 7.24 -24.45
CA GLN A 351 -2.43 7.73 -25.39
C GLN A 351 -2.87 7.53 -26.86
N HIS A 352 -3.51 6.41 -27.16
CA HIS A 352 -4.01 6.12 -28.50
C HIS A 352 -5.20 7.04 -28.86
N ASP A 353 -6.12 7.25 -27.92
CA ASP A 353 -7.36 7.98 -28.18
C ASP A 353 -7.16 9.50 -28.24
N PHE A 354 -6.29 10.02 -27.39
CA PHE A 354 -6.13 11.45 -27.17
C PHE A 354 -4.77 12.00 -27.61
N ASN A 355 -3.85 11.12 -27.99
CA ASN A 355 -2.46 11.44 -28.29
C ASN A 355 -1.74 12.20 -27.16
N ILE A 356 -2.12 11.92 -25.91
CA ILE A 356 -1.53 12.53 -24.73
C ILE A 356 -1.39 11.49 -23.62
N SER A 357 -0.25 11.55 -22.93
CA SER A 357 0.05 10.60 -21.87
C SER A 357 -0.79 10.90 -20.64
N THR A 358 -1.01 9.91 -19.78
CA THR A 358 -1.86 10.10 -18.60
C THR A 358 -1.40 9.29 -17.40
N SER A 359 -1.78 9.75 -16.22
CA SER A 359 -1.89 8.90 -15.03
C SER A 359 -3.08 9.32 -14.19
N TRP A 360 -3.57 8.41 -13.35
CA TRP A 360 -4.73 8.66 -12.51
C TRP A 360 -4.38 8.37 -11.05
N THR A 361 -4.60 9.35 -10.19
CA THR A 361 -4.44 9.23 -8.74
C THR A 361 -5.82 9.18 -8.09
N PHE A 362 -6.06 8.16 -7.27
CA PHE A 362 -7.30 8.03 -6.50
C PHE A 362 -7.09 8.50 -5.07
N SER A 363 -7.92 9.42 -4.60
CA SER A 363 -7.88 9.88 -3.23
C SER A 363 -8.53 8.87 -2.26
N ALA A 364 -8.09 8.86 -1.00
CA ALA A 364 -8.56 7.95 0.04
C ALA A 364 -9.95 8.34 0.56
N SER A 365 -10.84 7.38 0.81
CA SER A 365 -12.17 7.65 1.37
C SER A 365 -12.10 8.59 2.58
N GLY A 366 -12.89 9.67 2.58
CA GLY A 366 -12.89 10.67 3.65
C GLY A 366 -11.81 11.77 3.53
N HIS A 367 -11.21 11.97 2.35
CA HIS A 367 -10.16 12.97 2.06
C HIS A 367 -10.56 14.45 2.26
N GLY A 368 -11.79 14.74 2.70
CA GLY A 368 -12.33 16.09 2.82
C GLY A 368 -12.82 16.65 1.48
N LYS A 369 -13.38 17.87 1.55
CA LYS A 369 -13.90 18.60 0.38
C LYS A 369 -12.76 19.16 -0.47
N GLY A 370 -12.94 19.14 -1.79
CA GLY A 370 -12.00 19.64 -2.78
C GLY A 370 -12.51 20.88 -3.53
N PRO A 371 -11.69 21.43 -4.44
CA PRO A 371 -12.09 22.53 -5.32
C PRO A 371 -13.36 22.25 -6.15
N CYS A 372 -13.58 20.98 -6.53
CA CYS A 372 -14.73 20.56 -7.33
C CYS A 372 -16.08 20.81 -6.62
N ASP A 373 -16.14 20.62 -5.30
CA ASP A 373 -17.35 20.88 -4.49
C ASP A 373 -17.82 22.34 -4.60
N GLY A 374 -16.86 23.28 -4.66
CA GLY A 374 -17.14 24.71 -4.76
C GLY A 374 -17.84 25.08 -6.07
N ILE A 375 -17.43 24.47 -7.18
CA ILE A 375 -18.00 24.71 -8.52
C ILE A 375 -19.48 24.33 -8.52
N GLY A 376 -19.79 23.11 -8.06
CA GLY A 376 -21.18 22.63 -7.99
C GLY A 376 -22.03 23.46 -7.04
N GLY A 377 -21.49 23.84 -5.87
CA GLY A 377 -22.18 24.68 -4.89
C GLY A 377 -22.57 26.05 -5.44
N VAL A 378 -21.65 26.76 -6.10
CA VAL A 378 -21.88 28.08 -6.67
C VAL A 378 -22.97 28.04 -7.74
N VAL A 379 -22.89 27.11 -8.69
CA VAL A 379 -23.85 27.03 -9.81
C VAL A 379 -25.26 26.68 -9.32
N LYS A 380 -25.38 25.70 -8.41
CA LYS A 380 -26.68 25.33 -7.82
C LYS A 380 -27.30 26.49 -7.04
N SER A 381 -26.49 27.18 -6.24
CA SER A 381 -26.94 28.34 -5.46
C SER A 381 -27.43 29.48 -6.36
N SER A 382 -26.68 29.81 -7.42
CA SER A 382 -27.06 30.85 -8.36
C SER A 382 -28.37 30.54 -9.09
N ALA A 383 -28.56 29.28 -9.52
CA ALA A 383 -29.80 28.87 -10.18
C ALA A 383 -31.01 28.91 -9.25
N ASN A 384 -30.87 28.41 -8.03
CA ASN A 384 -31.93 28.50 -7.02
C ASN A 384 -32.32 29.95 -6.74
N HIS A 385 -31.33 30.82 -6.58
CA HIS A 385 -31.58 32.24 -6.36
C HIS A 385 -32.28 32.90 -7.55
N HIS A 386 -31.87 32.55 -8.78
CA HIS A 386 -32.51 33.08 -9.99
C HIS A 386 -33.96 32.64 -10.12
N ILE A 387 -34.26 31.35 -9.92
CA ILE A 387 -35.63 30.81 -9.96
C ILE A 387 -36.53 31.54 -8.95
N LEU A 388 -36.02 31.77 -7.74
CA LEU A 388 -36.76 32.46 -6.68
C LEU A 388 -37.03 33.94 -6.98
N LEU A 389 -36.10 34.65 -7.64
CA LEU A 389 -36.23 36.09 -7.88
C LEU A 389 -36.97 36.45 -9.18
N SER A 390 -36.76 35.68 -10.24
CA SER A 390 -37.13 36.10 -11.61
C SER A 390 -38.40 35.45 -12.15
N ASN A 391 -39.02 34.53 -11.39
CA ASN A 391 -40.16 33.71 -11.83
C ASN A 391 -39.87 32.97 -13.17
N THR A 392 -38.58 32.78 -13.48
CA THR A 392 -38.10 32.05 -14.66
C THR A 392 -38.07 30.57 -14.34
N VAL A 393 -38.50 29.73 -15.29
CA VAL A 393 -38.54 28.28 -15.11
C VAL A 393 -37.31 27.66 -15.76
N ILE A 394 -36.50 26.97 -14.96
CA ILE A 394 -35.46 26.05 -15.45
C ILE A 394 -36.07 24.66 -15.36
N SER A 395 -36.43 24.07 -16.50
CA SER A 395 -37.23 22.84 -16.52
C SER A 395 -36.45 21.59 -16.93
N CYS A 396 -35.35 21.75 -17.64
CA CYS A 396 -34.53 20.65 -18.12
C CYS A 396 -33.02 20.98 -18.05
N ALA A 397 -32.18 19.98 -18.33
CA ALA A 397 -30.73 20.14 -18.30
C ALA A 397 -30.20 21.14 -19.34
N GLU A 398 -30.86 21.26 -20.50
CA GLU A 398 -30.50 22.24 -21.53
C GLU A 398 -30.83 23.68 -21.10
N ASP A 399 -32.00 23.91 -20.50
CA ASP A 399 -32.35 25.21 -19.90
C ASP A 399 -31.32 25.61 -18.85
N PHE A 400 -30.94 24.66 -18.00
CA PHE A 400 -29.97 24.87 -16.93
C PHE A 400 -28.58 25.17 -17.48
N PHE A 401 -28.17 24.49 -18.54
CA PHE A 401 -26.94 24.80 -19.27
C PHE A 401 -26.95 26.22 -19.83
N ASN A 402 -28.02 26.60 -20.54
CA ASN A 402 -28.14 27.93 -21.14
C ASN A 402 -28.14 29.04 -20.08
N PHE A 403 -28.87 28.83 -18.98
CA PHE A 403 -28.84 29.71 -17.82
C PHE A 403 -27.42 29.84 -17.26
N THR A 404 -26.76 28.72 -16.97
CA THR A 404 -25.44 28.70 -16.32
C THR A 404 -24.39 29.36 -17.21
N LYS A 405 -24.45 29.14 -18.52
CA LYS A 405 -23.55 29.76 -19.50
C LYS A 405 -23.73 31.28 -19.50
N LYS A 406 -24.97 31.75 -19.65
CA LYS A 406 -25.28 33.19 -19.65
C LYS A 406 -24.87 33.86 -18.34
N PHE A 407 -25.18 33.25 -17.20
CA PHE A 407 -24.79 33.76 -15.88
C PHE A 407 -23.28 33.92 -15.74
N ASN A 408 -22.49 32.97 -16.23
CA ASN A 408 -21.02 33.05 -16.21
C ASN A 408 -20.47 34.12 -17.16
N GLU A 409 -21.06 34.26 -18.35
CA GLU A 409 -20.69 35.31 -19.30
C GLU A 409 -20.99 36.72 -18.75
N ASP A 410 -22.14 36.90 -18.11
CA ASP A 410 -22.51 38.17 -17.50
C ASP A 410 -21.61 38.51 -16.30
N ALA A 411 -21.28 37.51 -15.46
CA ALA A 411 -20.33 37.68 -14.35
C ALA A 411 -18.93 38.09 -14.84
N ALA A 412 -18.47 37.54 -15.97
CA ALA A 412 -17.19 37.90 -16.58
C ALA A 412 -17.19 39.36 -17.04
N LYS A 413 -18.26 39.80 -17.72
CA LYS A 413 -18.41 41.19 -18.17
C LYS A 413 -18.44 42.17 -17.00
N SER A 414 -19.22 41.87 -15.96
CA SER A 414 -19.29 42.72 -14.76
C SER A 414 -17.95 42.83 -14.03
N SER A 415 -17.16 41.76 -14.05
CA SER A 415 -15.85 41.71 -13.38
C SER A 415 -14.67 42.09 -14.29
N GLN A 416 -14.94 42.55 -15.52
CA GLN A 416 -13.94 42.87 -16.55
C GLN A 416 -12.91 41.75 -16.78
N MET A 417 -13.35 40.50 -16.69
CA MET A 417 -12.52 39.32 -16.94
C MET A 417 -12.54 38.94 -18.43
N ASN A 418 -11.39 38.57 -18.98
CA ASN A 418 -11.26 38.16 -20.39
C ASN A 418 -11.90 36.79 -20.69
N GLU A 419 -12.17 35.99 -19.66
CA GLU A 419 -12.78 34.67 -19.76
C GLU A 419 -13.82 34.47 -18.65
N PRO A 420 -14.82 33.60 -18.87
CA PRO A 420 -15.75 33.22 -17.82
C PRO A 420 -15.06 32.45 -16.69
N PRO A 421 -15.48 32.63 -15.42
CA PRO A 421 -14.85 31.97 -14.28
C PRO A 421 -15.04 30.44 -14.29
N ILE A 422 -16.09 29.95 -14.97
CA ILE A 422 -16.37 28.53 -15.18
C ILE A 422 -16.66 28.31 -16.67
N ASN A 423 -15.94 27.38 -17.29
CA ASN A 423 -16.18 26.95 -18.66
C ASN A 423 -17.28 25.88 -18.68
N VAL A 424 -18.45 26.23 -19.21
CA VAL A 424 -19.64 25.38 -19.15
C VAL A 424 -19.83 24.62 -20.46
N TYR A 425 -20.07 23.31 -20.36
CA TYR A 425 -20.33 22.41 -21.48
C TYR A 425 -21.63 21.64 -21.27
N TYR A 426 -22.27 21.28 -22.38
CA TYR A 426 -23.43 20.39 -22.38
C TYR A 426 -23.07 19.07 -23.03
N LEU A 427 -23.39 17.97 -22.37
CA LEU A 427 -23.18 16.62 -22.89
C LEU A 427 -24.53 15.91 -22.99
N LYS A 428 -24.96 15.59 -24.21
CA LYS A 428 -26.27 14.96 -24.43
C LYS A 428 -26.20 13.47 -24.14
N ARG A 429 -27.30 12.93 -23.62
CA ARG A 429 -27.51 11.50 -23.40
C ARG A 429 -27.13 10.62 -24.59
N ASN A 430 -27.60 10.96 -25.79
CA ASN A 430 -27.35 10.15 -26.98
C ASN A 430 -25.86 10.03 -27.32
N ASP A 431 -25.07 11.08 -27.05
CA ASP A 431 -23.63 11.08 -27.32
C ASP A 431 -22.89 10.11 -26.37
N ILE A 432 -23.40 9.95 -25.15
CA ILE A 432 -22.83 9.04 -24.13
C ILE A 432 -23.25 7.59 -24.40
N GLU A 433 -24.51 7.37 -24.74
CA GLU A 433 -25.05 6.03 -25.02
C GLU A 433 -24.33 5.38 -26.21
N THR A 434 -24.05 6.17 -27.27
CA THR A 434 -23.27 5.71 -28.44
C THR A 434 -21.87 5.19 -28.05
N VAL A 435 -21.18 5.87 -27.13
CA VAL A 435 -19.85 5.44 -26.66
C VAL A 435 -19.92 4.13 -25.86
N THR A 436 -21.01 3.90 -25.14
CA THR A 436 -21.20 2.71 -24.30
C THR A 436 -21.35 1.46 -25.17
N GLU A 437 -22.18 1.55 -26.20
CA GLU A 437 -22.49 0.43 -27.09
C GLU A 437 -21.28 0.01 -27.93
N ASP A 438 -20.54 0.98 -28.47
CA ASP A 438 -19.47 0.69 -29.43
C ASP A 438 -18.10 0.50 -28.78
N LEU A 439 -17.67 1.43 -27.91
CA LEU A 439 -16.25 1.55 -27.55
C LEU A 439 -15.86 0.66 -26.36
N LEU A 440 -16.61 0.72 -25.26
CA LEU A 440 -16.24 0.04 -24.01
C LEU A 440 -16.44 -1.46 -24.12
N THR A 441 -17.53 -1.87 -24.77
CA THR A 441 -17.87 -3.26 -25.04
C THR A 441 -16.82 -3.89 -25.96
N GLU A 442 -16.48 -3.25 -27.06
CA GLU A 442 -15.46 -3.74 -28.00
C GLU A 442 -14.08 -3.86 -27.34
N ARG A 443 -13.65 -2.85 -26.57
CA ARG A 443 -12.37 -2.89 -25.85
C ARG A 443 -12.28 -4.04 -24.87
N TRP A 444 -13.38 -4.33 -24.18
CA TRP A 444 -13.44 -5.46 -23.25
C TRP A 444 -13.27 -6.79 -23.98
N TYR A 445 -13.96 -6.99 -25.09
CA TYR A 445 -13.86 -8.23 -25.86
C TYR A 445 -12.50 -8.39 -26.57
N LYS A 446 -11.92 -7.31 -27.11
CA LYS A 446 -10.58 -7.33 -27.73
C LYS A 446 -9.47 -7.72 -26.76
N LYS A 447 -9.59 -7.35 -25.47
CA LYS A 447 -8.57 -7.65 -24.46
C LYS A 447 -8.56 -9.11 -23.97
N LYS A 448 -9.62 -9.89 -24.23
CA LYS A 448 -9.62 -11.34 -23.93
C LYS A 448 -8.77 -12.16 -24.92
N VAL A 449 -8.27 -11.54 -25.98
CA VAL A 449 -7.54 -12.19 -27.08
C VAL A 449 -6.02 -11.89 -27.03
N ILE A 450 -5.58 -11.00 -26.13
CA ILE A 450 -4.18 -10.66 -25.86
C ILE A 450 -3.84 -11.16 -24.46
#